data_AF-A0A3Q3IS95-F1
#
_entry.id   AF-A0A3Q3IS95-F1
#
_cell.length_a   1.000
_cell.length_b   1.000
_cell.length_c   1.000
_cell.angle_alpha   90.00
_cell.angle_beta   90.00
_cell.angle_gamma   90.00
#
_symmetry.space_group_name_H-M   'P 1'
#
loop_
_entity.id
_entity.type
_entity.pdbx_description
1 polymer ?
#
loop_
_entity_poly.entity_id
_entity_poly.type
_entity_poly.pdbx_seq_one_letter_code
_entity_poly.pdbx_strand_id
1 'polypeptide(L)'
;MCFNRPTAPKIPEGEKVDFDDIQKKRQNKDLVELQSLIDAHFECRKREEEELIALKSRIEKRRAERAEQQRIRAEQEKERQARREAERMRKEEADLHRKAEDDAKKKSALSSAGSGMTSHLQRVSKRGKKQTEREKKKKVLAERCKPLNVDELSEDMLREKAKEMWEWLHTLEEIKYDECEKLKRQTYEVSDFKILWAVLVVLHLKTTICHLFIFTV
;
A
#
# COMPACT_ATOMS: atom_id res chain seq x y z
N MET A 1 -97.96 -47.15 41.76
CA MET A 1 -96.69 -47.00 41.02
C MET A 1 -95.60 -46.70 42.03
N CYS A 2 -94.57 -47.55 42.08
CA CYS A 2 -93.50 -47.52 43.08
C CYS A 2 -92.47 -46.43 42.76
N PHE A 3 -92.08 -45.67 43.78
CA PHE A 3 -91.10 -44.59 43.70
C PHE A 3 -89.68 -45.21 43.71
N ASN A 4 -88.99 -45.21 42.58
CA ASN A 4 -87.57 -45.56 42.53
C ASN A 4 -86.73 -44.36 42.99
N ARG A 5 -86.03 -44.51 44.13
CA ARG A 5 -85.03 -43.55 44.63
C ARG A 5 -83.70 -43.84 43.93
N PRO A 6 -83.06 -42.88 43.24
CA PRO A 6 -81.73 -43.09 42.69
C PRO A 6 -80.70 -43.10 43.83
N THR A 7 -79.95 -44.21 43.94
CA THR A 7 -78.80 -44.35 44.83
C THR A 7 -77.65 -43.48 44.31
N ALA A 8 -77.10 -42.65 45.19
CA ALA A 8 -75.95 -41.80 44.88
C ALA A 8 -74.72 -42.64 44.47
N PRO A 9 -73.98 -42.25 43.41
CA PRO A 9 -72.75 -42.94 43.02
C PRO A 9 -71.75 -42.93 44.18
N LYS A 10 -71.28 -44.11 44.58
CA LYS A 10 -70.17 -44.23 45.53
C LYS A 10 -68.93 -43.62 44.88
N ILE A 11 -68.50 -42.47 45.40
CA ILE A 11 -67.20 -41.88 45.08
C ILE A 11 -66.16 -42.92 45.48
N PRO A 12 -65.19 -43.29 44.61
CA PRO A 12 -64.12 -44.20 44.99
C PRO A 12 -63.43 -43.65 46.23
N GLU A 13 -63.33 -44.50 47.26
CA GLU A 13 -62.64 -44.21 48.51
C GLU A 13 -61.26 -43.64 48.20
N GLY A 14 -61.02 -42.43 48.73
CA GLY A 14 -59.86 -41.63 48.41
C GLY A 14 -58.58 -42.42 48.58
N GLU A 15 -57.85 -42.55 47.48
CA GLU A 15 -56.40 -42.63 47.53
C GLU A 15 -55.97 -41.36 48.27
N LYS A 16 -55.58 -41.53 49.54
CA LYS A 16 -55.12 -40.44 50.39
C LYS A 16 -54.01 -39.74 49.62
N VAL A 17 -54.30 -38.52 49.18
CA VAL A 17 -53.32 -37.67 48.52
C VAL A 17 -52.21 -37.46 49.54
N ASP A 18 -51.07 -38.11 49.31
CA ASP A 18 -49.95 -38.06 50.24
C ASP A 18 -49.25 -36.72 50.07
N PHE A 19 -49.53 -35.79 50.99
CA PHE A 19 -49.01 -34.42 50.94
C PHE A 19 -47.47 -34.41 50.98
N ASP A 20 -46.85 -35.39 51.63
CA ASP A 20 -45.39 -35.54 51.66
C ASP A 20 -44.83 -35.95 50.29
N ASP A 21 -45.55 -36.78 49.53
CA ASP A 21 -45.17 -37.16 48.16
C ASP A 21 -45.30 -35.97 47.19
N ILE A 22 -46.33 -35.15 47.33
CA ILE A 22 -46.47 -33.91 46.55
C ILE A 22 -45.31 -32.95 46.85
N GLN A 23 -44.93 -32.80 48.11
CA GLN A 23 -43.84 -31.91 48.51
C GLN A 23 -42.48 -32.42 48.00
N LYS A 24 -42.22 -33.73 48.10
CA LYS A 24 -41.03 -34.36 47.49
C LYS A 24 -40.97 -34.20 45.98
N LYS A 25 -42.09 -34.41 45.28
CA LYS A 25 -42.16 -34.24 43.81
C LYS A 25 -41.88 -32.80 43.40
N ARG A 26 -42.36 -31.82 44.16
CA ARG A 26 -42.05 -30.40 43.95
C ARG A 26 -40.57 -30.11 44.13
N GLN A 27 -39.98 -30.54 45.25
CA GLN A 27 -38.54 -30.36 45.50
C GLN A 27 -37.67 -31.04 44.44
N ASN A 28 -38.00 -32.26 44.04
CA ASN A 28 -37.27 -32.97 42.98
C ASN A 28 -37.39 -32.26 41.63
N LYS A 29 -38.57 -31.72 41.30
CA LYS A 29 -38.75 -30.93 40.08
C LYS A 29 -37.87 -29.67 40.11
N ASP A 30 -37.91 -28.93 41.20
CA ASP A 30 -37.14 -27.69 41.36
C ASP A 30 -35.62 -27.97 41.28
N LEU A 31 -35.16 -29.09 41.86
CA LEU A 31 -33.76 -29.51 41.77
C LEU A 31 -33.35 -29.90 40.33
N VAL A 32 -34.21 -30.59 39.60
CA VAL A 32 -33.96 -30.96 38.20
C VAL A 32 -33.95 -29.73 37.29
N GLU A 33 -34.91 -28.81 37.47
CA GLU A 33 -34.93 -27.55 36.73
C GLU A 33 -33.69 -26.70 37.02
N LEU A 34 -33.28 -26.62 38.29
CA LEU A 34 -32.06 -25.91 38.67
C LEU A 34 -30.82 -26.52 38.02
N GLN A 35 -30.68 -27.86 38.03
CA GLN A 35 -29.56 -28.54 37.37
C GLN A 35 -29.57 -28.27 35.85
N SER A 36 -30.74 -28.33 35.22
CA SER A 36 -30.86 -28.06 33.78
C SER A 36 -30.48 -26.61 33.42
N LEU A 37 -30.84 -25.62 34.26
CA LEU A 37 -30.45 -24.23 34.08
C LEU A 37 -28.94 -24.03 34.24
N ILE A 38 -28.33 -24.71 35.22
CA ILE A 38 -26.89 -24.69 35.46
C ILE A 38 -26.16 -25.24 34.23
N ASP A 39 -26.56 -26.42 33.75
CA ASP A 39 -25.93 -27.06 32.59
C ASP A 39 -26.10 -26.23 31.31
N ALA A 40 -27.29 -25.66 31.09
CA ALA A 40 -27.55 -24.78 29.96
C ALA A 40 -26.67 -23.52 30.01
N HIS A 41 -26.45 -22.94 31.19
CA HIS A 41 -25.58 -21.77 31.35
C HIS A 41 -24.13 -22.09 31.02
N PHE A 42 -23.60 -23.21 31.53
CA PHE A 42 -22.22 -23.63 31.26
C PHE A 42 -22.01 -23.98 29.78
N GLU A 43 -22.94 -24.73 29.17
CA GLU A 43 -22.85 -25.07 27.75
C GLU A 43 -22.97 -23.84 26.84
N CYS A 44 -23.83 -22.87 27.19
CA CYS A 44 -23.91 -21.61 26.45
C CYS A 44 -22.59 -20.84 26.52
N ARG A 45 -22.05 -20.65 27.73
CA ARG A 45 -20.77 -19.96 27.93
C ARG A 45 -19.62 -20.64 27.21
N LYS A 46 -19.54 -21.97 27.28
CA LYS A 46 -18.50 -22.75 26.62
C LYS A 46 -18.55 -22.57 25.10
N ARG A 47 -19.75 -22.63 24.51
CA ARG A 47 -19.95 -22.40 23.07
C ARG A 47 -19.53 -20.99 22.65
N GLU A 48 -19.96 -19.98 23.40
CA GLU A 48 -19.56 -18.58 23.14
C GLU A 48 -18.05 -18.37 23.24
N GLU A 49 -17.40 -19.00 24.23
CA GLU A 49 -15.95 -18.93 24.39
C GLU A 49 -15.21 -19.61 23.23
N GLU A 50 -15.66 -20.78 22.79
CA GLU A 50 -15.11 -21.47 21.62
C GLU A 50 -15.26 -20.63 20.34
N GLU A 51 -16.42 -20.02 20.11
CA GLU A 51 -16.65 -19.12 18.98
C GLU A 51 -15.75 -17.88 19.03
N LEU A 52 -15.59 -17.28 20.22
CA LEU A 52 -14.73 -16.13 20.43
C LEU A 52 -13.26 -16.48 20.18
N ILE A 53 -12.80 -17.64 20.65
CA ILE A 53 -11.44 -18.14 20.43
C ILE A 53 -11.21 -18.39 18.93
N ALA A 54 -12.16 -19.04 18.25
CA ALA A 54 -12.08 -19.29 16.81
C ALA A 54 -12.00 -17.98 16.00
N LEU A 55 -12.81 -16.97 16.38
CA LEU A 55 -12.79 -15.66 15.74
C LEU A 55 -11.47 -14.93 15.96
N LYS A 56 -10.98 -14.90 17.21
CA LYS A 56 -9.67 -14.31 17.55
C LYS A 56 -8.54 -14.98 16.75
N SER A 57 -8.54 -16.31 16.67
CA SER A 57 -7.56 -17.07 15.89
C SER A 57 -7.59 -16.68 14.39
N ARG A 58 -8.78 -16.53 13.79
CA ARG A 58 -8.90 -16.04 12.40
C ARG A 58 -8.38 -14.62 12.22
N ILE A 59 -8.64 -13.72 13.16
CA ILE A 59 -8.16 -12.33 13.10
C ILE A 59 -6.64 -12.30 13.22
N GLU A 60 -6.07 -13.04 14.16
CA GLU A 60 -4.63 -13.12 14.38
C GLU A 60 -3.92 -13.69 13.16
N LYS A 61 -4.45 -14.75 12.56
CA LYS A 61 -3.95 -15.30 11.30
C LYS A 61 -3.92 -14.26 10.17
N ARG A 62 -5.01 -13.51 9.97
CA ARG A 62 -5.07 -12.46 8.94
C ARG A 62 -4.10 -11.30 9.23
N ARG A 63 -3.85 -10.98 10.50
CA ARG A 63 -2.87 -9.97 10.89
C ARG A 63 -1.44 -10.45 10.59
N ALA A 64 -1.11 -11.68 10.95
CA ALA A 64 0.17 -12.31 10.66
C ALA A 64 0.43 -12.38 9.14
N GLU A 65 -0.57 -12.78 8.34
CA GLU A 65 -0.47 -12.81 6.87
C GLU A 65 -0.19 -11.41 6.29
N ARG A 66 -0.86 -10.37 6.78
CA ARG A 66 -0.60 -8.98 6.36
C ARG A 66 0.79 -8.51 6.76
N ALA A 67 1.23 -8.82 7.97
CA ALA A 67 2.57 -8.49 8.45
C ALA A 67 3.64 -9.17 7.59
N GLU A 68 3.46 -10.44 7.25
CA GLU A 68 4.41 -11.18 6.40
C GLU A 68 4.44 -10.65 4.97
N GLN A 69 3.28 -10.34 4.37
CA GLN A 69 3.22 -9.68 3.06
C GLN A 69 3.98 -8.35 3.06
N GLN A 70 3.87 -7.57 4.14
CA GLN A 70 4.59 -6.30 4.26
C GLN A 70 6.10 -6.52 4.42
N ARG A 71 6.51 -7.55 5.18
CA ARG A 71 7.91 -7.94 5.35
C ARG A 71 8.54 -8.37 4.02
N ILE A 72 7.87 -9.22 3.25
CA ILE A 72 8.30 -9.66 1.92
C ILE A 72 8.44 -8.46 0.97
N ARG A 73 7.46 -7.55 0.94
CA ARG A 73 7.55 -6.34 0.10
C ARG A 73 8.71 -5.43 0.50
N ALA A 74 8.95 -5.25 1.79
CA ALA A 74 10.07 -4.47 2.31
C ALA A 74 11.42 -5.11 1.94
N GLU A 75 11.53 -6.43 2.04
CA GLU A 75 12.74 -7.17 1.66
C GLU A 75 13.02 -7.08 0.16
N GLN A 76 12.00 -7.26 -0.68
CA GLN A 76 12.14 -7.11 -2.14
C GLN A 76 12.52 -5.68 -2.55
N GLU A 77 12.00 -4.65 -1.89
CA GLU A 77 12.43 -3.27 -2.15
C GLU A 77 13.88 -3.05 -1.72
N LYS A 78 14.26 -3.56 -0.54
CA LYS A 78 15.64 -3.48 -0.03
C LYS A 78 16.61 -4.17 -0.98
N GLU A 79 16.28 -5.35 -1.48
CA GLU A 79 17.08 -6.09 -2.45
C GLU A 79 17.22 -5.31 -3.77
N ARG A 80 16.12 -4.78 -4.31
CA ARG A 80 16.17 -3.96 -5.53
C ARG A 80 17.01 -2.71 -5.34
N GLN A 81 16.95 -2.08 -4.16
CA GLN A 81 17.75 -0.91 -3.85
C GLN A 81 19.23 -1.28 -3.71
N ALA A 82 19.55 -2.36 -2.99
CA ALA A 82 20.90 -2.89 -2.85
C ALA A 82 21.51 -3.26 -4.21
N ARG A 83 20.74 -3.87 -5.13
CA ARG A 83 21.22 -4.17 -6.50
C ARG A 83 21.58 -2.91 -7.28
N ARG A 84 20.77 -1.86 -7.18
CA ARG A 84 21.05 -0.56 -7.84
C ARG A 84 22.26 0.14 -7.23
N GLU A 85 22.45 0.04 -5.92
CA GLU A 85 23.60 0.62 -5.22
C GLU A 85 24.88 -0.16 -5.53
N ALA A 86 24.84 -1.50 -5.54
CA ALA A 86 25.97 -2.34 -5.92
C ALA A 86 26.42 -2.11 -7.38
N GLU A 87 25.47 -1.93 -8.31
CA GLU A 87 25.82 -1.59 -9.70
C GLU A 87 26.49 -0.21 -9.82
N ARG A 88 26.03 0.77 -9.02
CA ARG A 88 26.70 2.08 -8.94
C ARG A 88 28.09 1.97 -8.35
N MET A 89 28.25 1.26 -7.24
CA MET A 89 29.55 1.04 -6.62
C MET A 89 30.53 0.35 -7.58
N ARG A 90 30.09 -0.69 -8.29
CA ARG A 90 30.92 -1.38 -9.29
C ARG A 90 31.33 -0.46 -10.44
N LYS A 91 30.43 0.42 -10.88
CA LYS A 91 30.73 1.41 -11.92
C LYS A 91 31.68 2.51 -11.41
N GLU A 92 31.50 2.97 -10.17
CA GLU A 92 32.36 3.96 -9.54
C GLU A 92 33.76 3.40 -9.30
N GLU A 93 33.88 2.15 -8.84
CA GLU A 93 35.16 1.44 -8.69
C GLU A 93 35.86 1.24 -10.05
N ALA A 94 35.12 0.86 -11.09
CA ALA A 94 35.68 0.72 -12.45
C ALA A 94 36.14 2.08 -13.02
N ASP A 95 35.37 3.15 -12.81
CA ASP A 95 35.73 4.51 -13.23
C ASP A 95 36.94 5.05 -12.43
N LEU A 96 37.07 4.70 -11.15
CA LEU A 96 38.23 5.03 -10.33
C LEU A 96 39.48 4.26 -10.76
N HIS A 97 39.35 2.95 -11.03
CA HIS A 97 40.45 2.13 -11.56
C HIS A 97 40.91 2.66 -12.91
N ARG A 98 39.98 2.94 -13.83
CA ARG A 98 40.31 3.49 -15.16
C ARG A 98 40.98 4.87 -15.06
N LYS A 99 40.54 5.74 -14.15
CA LYS A 99 41.22 7.02 -13.90
C LYS A 99 42.62 6.84 -13.35
N ALA A 100 42.82 5.90 -12.42
CA ALA A 100 44.14 5.60 -11.87
C ALA A 100 45.08 5.05 -12.96
N GLU A 101 44.59 4.17 -13.84
CA GLU A 101 45.36 3.69 -15.00
C GLU A 101 45.65 4.80 -16.02
N ASP A 102 44.67 5.65 -16.34
CA ASP A 102 44.83 6.76 -17.28
C ASP A 102 45.80 7.82 -16.73
N ASP A 103 45.78 8.10 -15.42
CA ASP A 103 46.74 9.02 -14.79
C ASP A 103 48.14 8.40 -14.67
N ALA A 104 48.26 7.08 -14.44
CA ALA A 104 49.53 6.37 -14.52
C ALA A 104 50.10 6.38 -15.95
N LYS A 105 49.24 6.13 -16.96
CA LYS A 105 49.58 6.21 -18.39
C LYS A 105 49.89 7.64 -18.84
N LYS A 106 49.20 8.67 -18.31
CA LYS A 106 49.56 10.07 -18.56
C LYS A 106 50.86 10.44 -17.87
N LYS A 107 51.14 9.95 -16.66
CA LYS A 107 52.42 10.16 -15.99
C LYS A 107 53.57 9.51 -16.77
N SER A 108 53.34 8.33 -17.36
CA SER A 108 54.32 7.70 -18.24
C SER A 108 54.43 8.36 -19.63
N ALA A 109 53.31 8.83 -20.21
CA ALA A 109 53.30 9.49 -21.52
C ALA A 109 53.77 10.95 -21.49
N LEU A 110 53.49 11.70 -20.42
CA LEU A 110 54.05 13.04 -20.18
C LEU A 110 55.56 12.99 -19.92
N SER A 111 56.08 11.82 -19.52
CA SER A 111 57.52 11.57 -19.50
C SER A 111 58.10 11.24 -20.89
N SER A 112 57.27 11.06 -21.93
CA SER A 112 57.74 10.54 -23.24
C SER A 112 57.36 11.32 -24.49
N ALA A 113 56.31 12.14 -24.55
CA ALA A 113 56.06 12.96 -25.74
C ALA A 113 55.03 14.06 -25.48
N GLY A 114 55.44 15.30 -25.74
CA GLY A 114 54.58 16.46 -25.69
C GLY A 114 53.58 16.53 -26.85
N SER A 115 52.50 17.28 -26.58
CA SER A 115 51.58 17.92 -27.52
C SER A 115 50.54 17.04 -28.23
N GLY A 116 49.26 17.20 -27.87
CA GLY A 116 48.17 16.65 -28.68
C GLY A 116 46.75 16.56 -28.07
N MET A 117 46.51 16.88 -26.79
CA MET A 117 45.21 16.58 -26.16
C MET A 117 44.50 17.81 -25.57
N THR A 118 44.18 18.81 -26.40
CA THR A 118 43.44 20.01 -25.96
C THR A 118 41.91 19.89 -26.05
N SER A 119 41.35 18.83 -26.65
CA SER A 119 39.88 18.68 -26.80
C SER A 119 39.21 17.88 -25.68
N HIS A 120 39.92 16.89 -25.11
CA HIS A 120 39.37 16.03 -24.05
C HIS A 120 39.28 16.75 -22.69
N LEU A 121 40.22 17.67 -22.40
CA LEU A 121 40.27 18.40 -21.13
C LEU A 121 39.09 19.38 -20.96
N GLN A 122 38.53 19.90 -22.06
CA GLN A 122 37.41 20.85 -22.02
C GLN A 122 36.07 20.19 -21.63
N ARG A 123 35.92 18.87 -21.86
CA ARG A 123 34.74 18.11 -21.37
C ARG A 123 34.87 17.72 -19.90
N VAL A 124 36.08 17.62 -19.37
CA VAL A 124 36.35 17.22 -17.97
C VAL A 124 36.30 18.43 -17.03
N SER A 125 36.73 19.62 -17.48
CA SER A 125 36.72 20.86 -16.67
C SER A 125 35.32 21.41 -16.37
N LYS A 126 34.32 21.18 -17.26
CA LYS A 126 32.93 21.63 -17.03
C LYS A 126 32.06 20.68 -16.20
N ARG A 127 32.63 19.61 -15.62
CA ARG A 127 31.90 18.66 -14.77
C ARG A 127 31.98 19.08 -13.30
N GLY A 128 31.58 20.33 -13.02
CA GLY A 128 30.98 20.63 -11.72
C GLY A 128 29.81 19.67 -11.54
N LYS A 129 29.70 19.03 -10.37
CA LYS A 129 28.62 18.11 -9.99
C LYS A 129 27.27 18.81 -10.25
N LYS A 130 26.71 18.65 -11.45
CA LYS A 130 25.35 19.10 -11.75
C LYS A 130 24.46 18.29 -10.82
N GLN A 131 23.84 18.99 -9.86
CA GLN A 131 22.89 18.41 -8.93
C GLN A 131 21.89 17.59 -9.74
N THR A 132 21.77 16.30 -9.43
CA THR A 132 20.91 15.41 -10.21
C THR A 132 19.46 15.90 -10.11
N GLU A 133 18.64 15.69 -11.14
CA GLU A 133 17.22 16.06 -11.09
C GLU A 133 16.50 15.43 -9.87
N ARG A 134 16.99 14.27 -9.42
CA ARG A 134 16.56 13.61 -8.18
C ARG A 134 16.87 14.43 -6.92
N GLU A 135 18.08 14.99 -6.83
CA GLU A 135 18.49 15.84 -5.71
C GLU A 135 17.76 17.18 -5.71
N LYS A 136 17.51 17.77 -6.89
CA LYS A 136 16.70 19.00 -7.01
C LYS A 136 15.27 18.76 -6.55
N LYS A 137 14.65 17.67 -7.01
CA LYS A 137 13.30 17.27 -6.57
C LYS A 137 13.25 17.06 -5.06
N LYS A 138 14.26 16.39 -4.48
CA LYS A 138 14.33 16.16 -3.03
C LYS A 138 14.46 17.48 -2.27
N LYS A 139 15.29 18.41 -2.75
CA LYS A 139 15.46 19.74 -2.15
C LYS A 139 14.16 20.54 -2.19
N VAL A 140 13.50 20.62 -3.34
CA VAL A 140 12.23 21.35 -3.50
C VAL A 140 11.11 20.74 -2.66
N LEU A 141 11.03 19.41 -2.55
CA LEU A 141 10.04 18.76 -1.68
C LEU A 141 10.33 19.01 -0.20
N ALA A 142 11.59 19.02 0.22
CA ALA A 142 11.96 19.36 1.59
C ALA A 142 11.64 20.83 1.93
N GLU A 143 11.83 21.76 0.98
CA GLU A 143 11.46 23.18 1.16
C GLU A 143 9.93 23.37 1.25
N ARG A 144 9.15 22.56 0.53
CA ARG A 144 7.67 22.63 0.55
C ARG A 144 7.06 21.91 1.76
N CYS A 145 7.75 20.92 2.31
CA CYS A 145 7.25 20.13 3.43
C CYS A 145 7.54 20.87 4.75
N LYS A 146 6.56 21.61 5.25
CA LYS A 146 6.66 22.27 6.55
C LYS A 146 6.55 21.20 7.65
N PRO A 147 7.51 21.10 8.59
CA PRO A 147 7.38 20.20 9.73
C PRO A 147 6.19 20.67 10.59
N LEU A 148 5.32 19.74 10.94
CA LEU A 148 4.17 20.01 11.81
C LEU A 148 4.61 19.76 13.26
N ASN A 149 4.56 20.81 14.08
CA ASN A 149 4.67 20.64 15.53
C ASN A 149 3.25 20.52 16.10
N VAL A 150 2.92 19.36 16.66
CA VAL A 150 1.57 19.03 17.14
C VAL A 150 1.47 18.89 18.66
N ASP A 151 2.60 18.93 19.37
CA ASP A 151 2.69 18.51 20.77
C ASP A 151 2.20 19.59 21.77
N GLU A 152 2.11 20.85 21.35
CA GLU A 152 1.75 22.00 22.21
C GLU A 152 0.56 22.81 21.66
N LEU A 153 -0.40 22.16 20.99
CA LEU A 153 -1.58 22.83 20.43
C LEU A 153 -2.85 22.51 21.23
N SER A 154 -3.70 23.52 21.47
CA SER A 154 -5.04 23.35 22.04
C SER A 154 -6.00 22.73 21.02
N GLU A 155 -7.12 22.14 21.49
CA GLU A 155 -8.08 21.45 20.63
C GLU A 155 -8.61 22.32 19.48
N ASP A 156 -8.92 23.59 19.75
CA ASP A 156 -9.41 24.52 18.73
C ASP A 156 -8.34 24.82 17.67
N MET A 157 -7.08 25.01 18.09
CA MET A 157 -5.95 25.23 17.17
C MET A 157 -5.65 23.99 16.32
N LEU A 158 -5.85 22.79 16.86
CA LEU A 158 -5.73 21.53 16.11
C LEU A 158 -6.81 21.41 15.01
N ARG A 159 -8.04 21.84 15.30
CA ARG A 159 -9.13 21.84 14.31
C ARG A 159 -8.87 22.82 13.17
N GLU A 160 -8.34 24.01 13.48
CA GLU A 160 -7.94 24.98 12.45
C GLU A 160 -6.77 24.47 11.61
N LYS A 161 -5.74 23.88 12.24
CA LYS A 161 -4.61 23.28 11.53
C LYS A 161 -5.03 22.12 10.62
N ALA A 162 -5.98 21.29 11.06
CA ALA A 162 -6.53 20.23 10.22
C ALA A 162 -7.26 20.78 8.99
N LYS A 163 -8.01 21.88 9.13
CA LYS A 163 -8.65 22.56 7.99
C LYS A 163 -7.63 23.16 7.03
N GLU A 164 -6.63 23.88 7.54
CA GLU A 164 -5.54 24.46 6.73
C GLU A 164 -4.79 23.37 5.94
N MET A 165 -4.50 22.23 6.58
CA MET A 165 -3.87 21.09 5.91
C MET A 165 -4.76 20.48 4.84
N TRP A 166 -6.06 20.39 5.09
CA TRP A 166 -7.02 19.86 4.12
C TRP A 166 -7.16 20.77 2.90
N GLU A 167 -7.27 22.08 3.10
CA GLU A 167 -7.30 23.08 2.02
C GLU A 167 -6.01 23.07 1.20
N TRP A 168 -4.86 22.94 1.87
CA TRP A 168 -3.56 22.81 1.20
C TRP A 168 -3.48 21.54 0.35
N LEU A 169 -3.96 20.41 0.86
CA LEU A 169 -4.02 19.15 0.11
C LEU A 169 -4.94 19.29 -1.11
N HIS A 170 -6.12 19.90 -0.94
CA HIS A 170 -7.07 20.12 -2.02
C HIS A 170 -6.47 20.98 -3.14
N THR A 171 -5.79 22.08 -2.77
CA THR A 171 -5.09 22.95 -3.73
C THR A 171 -4.01 22.18 -4.53
N LEU A 172 -3.26 21.30 -3.87
CA LEU A 172 -2.26 20.46 -4.54
C LEU A 172 -2.89 19.44 -5.49
N GLU A 173 -4.06 18.90 -5.15
CA GLU A 173 -4.84 17.98 -5.99
C GLU A 173 -5.31 18.66 -7.28
N GLU A 174 -5.83 19.88 -7.17
CA GLU A 174 -6.25 20.71 -8.30
C GLU A 174 -5.07 20.99 -9.25
N ILE A 175 -3.94 21.45 -8.72
CA ILE A 175 -2.73 21.71 -9.52
C ILE A 175 -2.26 20.43 -10.22
N LYS A 176 -2.29 19.28 -9.53
CA LYS A 176 -1.92 17.99 -10.12
C LYS A 176 -2.87 17.63 -11.27
N TYR A 177 -4.17 17.87 -11.12
CA TYR A 177 -5.16 17.59 -12.15
C TYR A 177 -4.89 18.43 -13.41
N ASP A 178 -4.71 19.75 -13.25
CA ASP A 178 -4.44 20.66 -14.37
C ASP A 178 -3.16 20.28 -15.12
N GLU A 179 -2.07 19.97 -14.40
CA GLU A 179 -0.81 19.55 -15.02
C GLU A 179 -0.92 18.19 -15.72
N CYS A 180 -1.71 17.26 -15.17
CA CYS A 180 -2.02 15.99 -15.84
C CYS A 180 -2.78 16.20 -17.16
N GLU A 181 -3.78 17.07 -17.17
CA GLU A 181 -4.55 17.38 -18.38
C GLU A 181 -3.70 18.10 -19.43
N LYS A 182 -2.84 19.05 -19.02
CA LYS A 182 -1.86 19.69 -19.91
C LYS A 182 -0.90 18.67 -20.51
N LEU A 183 -0.38 17.74 -19.71
CA LEU A 183 0.55 16.72 -20.19
C LEU A 183 -0.12 15.80 -21.22
N LYS A 184 -1.39 15.41 -21.02
CA LYS A 184 -2.15 14.64 -22.00
C LYS A 184 -2.24 15.39 -23.33
N ARG A 185 -2.63 16.67 -23.31
CA ARG A 185 -2.71 17.52 -24.53
C ARG A 185 -1.37 17.60 -25.25
N GLN A 186 -0.28 17.89 -24.53
CA GLN A 186 1.07 17.94 -25.10
C GLN A 186 1.50 16.60 -25.70
N THR A 187 1.10 15.48 -25.10
CA THR A 187 1.41 14.14 -25.62
C THR A 187 0.69 13.88 -26.95
N TYR A 188 -0.56 14.34 -27.09
CA TYR A 188 -1.29 14.30 -28.36
C TYR A 188 -0.62 15.19 -29.42
N GLU A 189 -0.35 16.46 -29.09
CA GLU A 189 0.33 17.40 -30.01
C GLU A 189 1.67 16.85 -30.52
N VAL A 190 2.51 16.33 -29.63
CA VAL A 190 3.80 15.73 -30.00
C VAL A 190 3.62 14.49 -30.89
N SER A 191 2.57 13.70 -30.68
CA SER A 191 2.27 12.54 -31.52
C SER A 191 1.84 12.98 -32.92
N ASP A 192 1.00 14.01 -33.02
CA ASP A 192 0.58 14.59 -34.29
C ASP A 192 1.75 15.21 -35.05
N PHE A 193 2.62 15.97 -34.36
CA PHE A 193 3.85 16.51 -34.95
C PHE A 193 4.78 15.42 -35.49
N LYS A 194 4.91 14.28 -34.78
CA LYS A 194 5.71 13.15 -35.25
C LYS A 194 5.14 12.54 -36.53
N ILE A 195 3.82 12.41 -36.62
CA ILE A 195 3.13 11.88 -37.81
C ILE A 195 3.32 12.85 -39.00
N LEU A 196 3.08 14.14 -38.79
CA LEU A 196 3.25 15.17 -39.81
C LEU A 196 4.69 15.23 -40.32
N TRP A 197 5.67 15.13 -39.41
CA TRP A 197 7.08 15.10 -39.79
C TRP A 197 7.42 13.85 -40.59
N ALA A 198 6.90 12.67 -40.20
CA ALA A 198 7.10 11.43 -40.96
C ALA A 198 6.51 11.53 -42.38
N VAL A 199 5.31 12.09 -42.53
CA VAL A 199 4.69 12.32 -43.85
C VAL A 199 5.53 13.28 -44.69
N LEU A 200 6.00 14.38 -44.11
CA LEU A 200 6.83 15.37 -44.80
C LEU A 200 8.16 14.75 -45.27
N VAL A 201 8.82 13.94 -44.44
CA VAL A 201 10.05 13.23 -44.79
C VAL A 201 9.81 12.26 -45.95
N VAL A 202 8.71 11.50 -45.93
CA VAL A 202 8.34 10.57 -47.01
C VAL A 202 8.03 11.32 -48.31
N LEU A 203 7.34 12.46 -48.23
CA LEU A 203 7.02 13.29 -49.40
C LEU A 203 8.30 13.88 -50.00
N HIS A 204 9.18 14.42 -49.16
CA HIS A 204 10.47 14.95 -49.59
C HIS A 204 11.33 13.86 -50.25
N LEU A 205 11.37 12.65 -49.68
CA LEU A 205 12.11 11.53 -50.25
C LEU A 205 11.55 11.12 -51.63
N LYS A 206 10.22 11.01 -51.77
CA LYS A 206 9.58 10.75 -53.07
C LYS A 206 9.91 11.81 -54.11
N THR A 207 9.83 13.09 -53.74
CA THR A 207 10.19 14.20 -54.63
C THR A 207 11.66 14.11 -55.06
N THR A 208 12.58 13.85 -54.13
CA THR A 208 14.00 13.69 -54.46
C THR A 208 14.28 12.49 -55.38
N ILE A 209 13.58 11.36 -55.20
CA ILE A 209 13.71 10.18 -56.07
C ILE A 209 13.16 10.46 -57.47
N CYS A 210 11.99 11.12 -57.58
CA CYS A 210 11.43 11.52 -58.87
C CYS A 210 12.35 12.49 -59.63
N HIS A 211 12.95 13.47 -58.94
CA HIS A 211 13.93 14.37 -59.54
C HIS A 211 15.19 13.64 -60.03
N LEU A 212 15.68 12.66 -59.26
CA LEU A 212 16.82 11.83 -59.69
C LEU A 212 16.48 10.99 -60.94
N PHE A 213 15.25 10.45 -61.02
CA PHE A 213 14.82 9.64 -62.14
C PHE A 213 14.67 10.45 -63.44
N ILE A 214 14.12 11.67 -63.36
CA ILE A 214 13.99 12.57 -64.51
C ILE A 214 15.35 13.02 -65.06
N PHE A 215 16.38 13.14 -64.20
CA PHE A 215 17.71 13.58 -64.63
C PHE A 215 18.62 12.45 -65.17
N THR A 216 18.20 11.19 -65.03
CA THR A 216 18.99 10.00 -65.40
C THR A 216 18.47 9.31 -66.67
N VAL A 217 17.29 9.71 -67.17
CA VAL A 217 16.68 9.25 -68.44
C VAL A 217 16.80 10.34 -69.49
#